data_AF-A0AAW1PY64-F1
#
_entry.id   AF-A0AAW1PY64-F1
#
_cell.length_a   1.000
_cell.length_b   1.000
_cell.length_c   1.000
_cell.angle_alpha   90.00
_cell.angle_beta   90.00
_cell.angle_gamma   90.00
#
_symmetry.space_group_name_H-M   'P 1'
#
loop_
_entity.id
_entity.type
_entity.pdbx_description
1 polymer ?
#
loop_
_entity_poly.entity_id
_entity_poly.type
_entity_poly.pdbx_seq_one_letter_code
_entity_poly.pdbx_strand_id
1 'polypeptide(L)'
;MPPDPARALSLYRQILRVGRTWSGPSSERAYIWDEAQRLFRQNQHLTDAEAIEHKLDEAESRLEYAVHYHIPYPRLEHMHQFKPRQYMEPPKLDTSSRAPSSRDAEVADKLAAAAARRRATQQQELANAGEDV
;
A
#
# COMPACT_ATOMS: atom_id res chain seq x y z
N MET A 1 -15.08 -24.55 14.77
CA MET A 1 -15.84 -25.17 13.65
C MET A 1 -14.96 -26.28 13.11
N PRO A 2 -15.46 -27.50 12.84
CA PRO A 2 -14.64 -28.54 12.22
C PRO A 2 -14.22 -28.08 10.81
N PRO A 3 -13.00 -28.41 10.34
CA PRO A 3 -12.52 -28.00 9.03
C PRO A 3 -13.43 -28.58 7.94
N ASP A 4 -13.84 -27.76 6.97
CA ASP A 4 -14.71 -28.20 5.87
C ASP A 4 -13.88 -28.65 4.65
N PRO A 5 -13.67 -29.97 4.45
CA PRO A 5 -12.96 -30.48 3.27
C PRO A 5 -13.67 -30.15 1.96
N ALA A 6 -14.98 -29.90 1.97
CA ALA A 6 -15.72 -29.51 0.78
C ALA A 6 -15.37 -28.08 0.35
N ARG A 7 -15.16 -27.16 1.30
CA ARG A 7 -14.68 -25.80 1.04
C ARG A 7 -13.31 -25.83 0.37
N ALA A 8 -12.37 -26.59 0.93
CA ALA A 8 -11.02 -26.73 0.37
C ALA A 8 -11.02 -27.23 -1.08
N LEU A 9 -11.80 -28.29 -1.37
CA LEU A 9 -11.90 -28.83 -2.73
C LEU A 9 -12.59 -27.87 -3.71
N SER A 10 -13.61 -27.15 -3.25
CA SER A 10 -14.32 -26.17 -4.07
C SER A 10 -13.43 -25.00 -4.45
N LEU A 11 -12.67 -24.47 -3.47
CA LEU A 11 -11.69 -23.42 -3.69
C LEU A 11 -10.58 -23.87 -4.64
N TYR A 12 -10.03 -25.07 -4.45
CA TYR A 12 -9.02 -25.63 -5.35
C TYR A 12 -9.51 -25.68 -6.81
N ARG A 13 -10.73 -26.19 -7.04
CA ARG A 13 -11.32 -26.25 -8.38
C ARG A 13 -11.56 -24.87 -8.98
N GLN A 14 -11.93 -23.89 -8.15
CA GLN A 14 -12.11 -22.51 -8.58
C GLN A 14 -10.78 -21.91 -9.05
N ILE A 15 -9.69 -22.11 -8.29
CA ILE A 15 -8.35 -21.65 -8.66
C ILE A 15 -7.91 -22.27 -9.99
N LEU A 16 -8.09 -23.58 -10.16
CA LEU A 16 -7.75 -24.25 -11.43
C LEU A 16 -8.58 -23.74 -12.61
N ARG A 17 -9.85 -23.40 -12.39
CA ARG A 17 -10.71 -22.79 -13.41
C ARG A 17 -10.19 -21.42 -13.81
N VAL A 18 -9.82 -20.58 -12.83
CA VAL A 18 -9.21 -19.27 -13.07
C VAL A 18 -7.91 -19.41 -13.85
N GLY A 19 -7.03 -20.34 -13.47
CA GLY A 19 -5.80 -20.62 -14.22
C GLY A 19 -6.07 -21.03 -15.68
N ARG A 20 -7.19 -21.72 -15.95
CA ARG A 20 -7.58 -22.12 -17.31
C ARG A 20 -8.13 -20.97 -18.15
N THR A 21 -8.86 -20.04 -17.54
CA THR A 21 -9.47 -18.87 -18.22
C THR A 21 -8.63 -17.59 -18.08
N TRP A 22 -7.43 -17.69 -17.50
CA TRP A 22 -6.55 -16.56 -17.27
C TRP A 22 -6.14 -15.92 -18.60
N SER A 23 -6.27 -14.60 -18.69
CA SER A 23 -5.98 -13.85 -19.93
C SER A 23 -4.50 -13.50 -20.12
N GLY A 24 -3.65 -13.79 -19.13
CA GLY A 24 -2.21 -13.53 -19.18
C GLY A 24 -1.39 -14.54 -19.99
N PRO A 25 -0.06 -14.37 -20.04
CA PRO A 25 0.88 -15.28 -20.67
C PRO A 25 0.71 -16.75 -20.26
N SER A 26 1.19 -17.67 -21.09
CA SER A 26 1.23 -19.11 -20.76
C SER A 26 2.03 -19.41 -19.49
N SER A 27 3.09 -18.64 -19.21
CA SER A 27 3.89 -18.77 -17.99
C SER A 27 3.07 -18.49 -16.72
N GLU A 28 2.20 -17.48 -16.73
CA GLU A 28 1.33 -17.17 -15.60
C GLU A 28 0.27 -18.25 -15.37
N ARG A 29 -0.28 -18.80 -16.45
CA ARG A 29 -1.21 -19.93 -16.38
C ARG A 29 -0.57 -21.16 -15.74
N ALA A 30 0.64 -21.50 -16.21
CA ALA A 30 1.42 -22.60 -15.64
C ALA A 30 1.73 -22.32 -14.16
N TYR A 31 2.13 -21.09 -13.82
CA TYR A 31 2.38 -20.68 -12.45
C TYR A 31 1.17 -20.90 -11.53
N ILE A 32 -0.02 -20.43 -11.92
CA ILE A 32 -1.25 -20.62 -11.12
C ILE A 32 -1.49 -22.11 -10.87
N TRP A 33 -1.34 -22.94 -11.90
CA TRP A 33 -1.56 -24.38 -11.80
C TRP A 33 -0.57 -25.05 -10.85
N ASP A 34 0.72 -24.83 -11.09
CA ASP A 34 1.80 -25.46 -10.34
C ASP A 34 1.78 -25.02 -8.88
N GLU A 35 1.58 -23.73 -8.63
CA GLU A 35 1.55 -23.17 -7.27
C GLU A 35 0.35 -23.69 -6.48
N ALA A 36 -0.85 -23.71 -7.09
CA ALA A 36 -2.03 -24.28 -6.45
C ALA A 36 -1.84 -25.76 -6.14
N GLN A 37 -1.36 -26.55 -7.11
CA GLN A 37 -1.12 -27.98 -6.91
C GLN A 37 -0.06 -28.23 -5.82
N ARG A 38 1.01 -27.44 -5.80
CA ARG A 38 2.08 -27.51 -4.81
C ARG A 38 1.57 -27.21 -3.41
N LEU A 39 0.87 -26.09 -3.22
CA LEU A 39 0.39 -25.65 -1.91
C LEU A 39 -0.69 -26.57 -1.34
N PHE A 40 -1.67 -27.00 -2.14
CA PHE A 40 -2.71 -27.91 -1.65
C PHE A 40 -2.14 -29.28 -1.28
N ARG A 41 -1.18 -29.81 -2.04
CA ARG A 41 -0.48 -31.06 -1.69
C ARG A 41 0.36 -30.89 -0.43
N GLN A 42 1.06 -29.77 -0.28
CA GLN A 42 1.89 -29.50 0.89
C GLN A 42 1.07 -29.47 2.18
N ASN A 43 -0.16 -28.97 2.13
CA ASN A 43 -1.04 -28.85 3.30
C ASN A 43 -2.02 -30.03 3.46
N GLN A 44 -1.95 -31.08 2.62
CA GLN A 44 -2.93 -32.17 2.62
C GLN A 44 -2.99 -32.98 3.93
N HIS A 45 -1.92 -32.95 4.73
CA HIS A 45 -1.80 -33.66 6.01
C HIS A 45 -2.03 -32.74 7.21
N LEU A 46 -2.45 -31.49 6.99
CA LEU A 46 -2.77 -30.56 8.06
C LEU A 46 -4.06 -31.04 8.73
N THR A 47 -3.99 -31.27 10.05
CA THR A 47 -5.12 -31.77 10.86
C THR A 47 -5.67 -30.72 11.82
N ASP A 48 -4.90 -29.66 12.07
CA ASP A 48 -5.32 -28.57 12.93
C ASP A 48 -6.38 -27.69 12.24
N ALA A 49 -7.54 -27.56 12.87
CA ALA A 49 -8.68 -26.86 12.30
C ALA A 49 -8.38 -25.37 12.07
N GLU A 50 -7.72 -24.71 13.02
CA GLU A 50 -7.42 -23.27 12.94
C GLU A 50 -6.42 -23.00 11.81
N ALA A 51 -5.35 -23.80 11.73
CA ALA A 51 -4.40 -23.69 10.64
C ALA A 51 -5.02 -23.97 9.26
N ILE A 52 -5.98 -24.90 9.15
CA ILE A 52 -6.71 -25.15 7.89
C ILE A 52 -7.53 -23.92 7.49
N GLU A 53 -8.32 -23.36 8.41
CA GLU A 53 -9.13 -22.16 8.12
C GLU A 53 -8.24 -20.99 7.68
N HIS A 54 -7.15 -20.73 8.40
CA HIS A 54 -6.21 -19.69 8.01
C HIS A 54 -5.62 -19.91 6.61
N LYS A 55 -5.35 -21.16 6.21
CA LYS A 55 -4.86 -21.47 4.86
C LYS A 55 -5.92 -21.30 3.78
N LEU A 56 -7.19 -21.58 4.10
CA LEU A 56 -8.30 -21.34 3.18
C LEU A 56 -8.53 -19.84 2.99
N ASP A 57 -8.52 -19.06 4.06
CA ASP A 57 -8.68 -17.61 4.02
C ASP A 57 -7.52 -16.94 3.26
N GLU A 58 -6.28 -17.42 3.46
CA GLU A 58 -5.11 -16.97 2.69
C GLU A 58 -5.29 -17.26 1.19
N ALA A 59 -5.76 -18.46 0.83
CA ALA A 59 -5.97 -18.86 -0.55
C ALA A 59 -7.12 -18.10 -1.23
N GLU A 60 -8.22 -17.84 -0.52
CA GLU A 60 -9.33 -17.00 -0.99
C GLU A 60 -8.87 -15.56 -1.22
N SER A 61 -8.17 -14.97 -0.25
CA SER A 61 -7.62 -13.61 -0.38
C SER A 61 -6.68 -13.50 -1.59
N ARG A 62 -5.80 -14.48 -1.77
CA ARG A 62 -4.90 -14.53 -2.94
C ARG A 62 -5.67 -14.62 -4.25
N LEU A 63 -6.72 -15.44 -4.30
CA LEU A 63 -7.55 -15.59 -5.51
C LEU A 63 -8.29 -14.30 -5.84
N GLU A 64 -8.86 -13.63 -4.84
CA GLU A 64 -9.52 -12.34 -4.99
C GLU A 64 -8.54 -11.29 -5.55
N TYR A 65 -7.34 -11.18 -4.97
CA TYR A 65 -6.33 -10.26 -5.46
C TYR A 65 -5.87 -10.58 -6.88
N ALA A 66 -5.69 -11.86 -7.20
CA ALA A 66 -5.32 -12.26 -8.55
C ALA A 66 -6.38 -11.83 -9.56
N VAL A 67 -7.65 -12.09 -9.28
CA VAL A 67 -8.75 -11.73 -10.19
C VAL A 67 -8.94 -10.21 -10.28
N HIS A 68 -8.80 -9.49 -9.16
CA HIS A 68 -9.05 -8.05 -9.12
C HIS A 68 -7.92 -7.22 -9.75
N TYR A 69 -6.66 -7.62 -9.54
CA TYR A 69 -5.48 -6.88 -10.00
C TYR A 69 -4.79 -7.51 -11.21
N HIS A 70 -5.23 -8.67 -11.67
CA HIS A 70 -4.56 -9.42 -12.75
C HIS A 70 -3.10 -9.79 -12.43
N ILE A 71 -2.81 -10.09 -11.16
CA ILE A 71 -1.47 -10.46 -10.68
C ILE A 71 -1.55 -11.84 -10.02
N PRO A 72 -1.04 -12.91 -10.64
CA PRO A 72 -1.16 -14.26 -10.11
C PRO A 72 -0.12 -14.58 -9.01
N TYR A 73 0.89 -13.72 -8.86
CA TYR A 73 2.01 -13.93 -7.97
C TYR A 73 1.70 -13.46 -6.53
N PRO A 74 2.41 -14.00 -5.52
CA PRO A 74 2.27 -13.54 -4.15
C PRO A 74 2.63 -12.07 -4.09
N ARG A 75 1.75 -11.25 -3.54
CA ARG A 75 2.07 -9.87 -3.26
C ARG A 75 3.18 -9.86 -2.21
N LEU A 76 4.26 -9.13 -2.48
CA LEU A 76 5.33 -8.92 -1.49
C LEU A 76 4.76 -8.09 -0.34
N GLU A 77 4.30 -8.78 0.68
CA GLU A 77 3.92 -8.22 1.97
C GLU A 77 5.20 -7.61 2.61
N HIS A 78 5.22 -6.27 2.71
CA HIS A 78 6.05 -5.45 3.61
C HIS A 78 7.46 -5.04 3.12
N MET A 79 7.49 -3.97 2.29
CA MET A 79 8.66 -3.10 2.06
C MET A 79 9.13 -2.31 3.31
N HIS A 80 8.64 -2.60 4.52
CA HIS A 80 9.10 -1.93 5.75
C HIS A 80 10.56 -2.23 6.11
N GLN A 81 11.17 -3.25 5.47
CA GLN A 81 12.59 -3.57 5.64
C GLN A 81 13.53 -2.57 4.93
N PHE A 82 13.02 -1.79 3.98
CA PHE A 82 13.82 -0.79 3.29
C PHE A 82 13.78 0.50 4.11
N LYS A 83 14.93 0.88 4.69
CA LYS A 83 15.10 2.25 5.18
C LYS A 83 14.77 3.20 4.03
N PRO A 84 13.91 4.23 4.24
CA PRO A 84 13.66 5.22 3.22
C PRO A 84 15.01 5.74 2.75
N ARG A 85 15.25 5.74 1.43
CA ARG A 85 16.46 6.35 0.90
C ARG A 85 16.46 7.80 1.37
N GLN A 86 17.53 8.22 2.04
CA GLN A 86 17.76 9.64 2.26
C GLN A 86 17.92 10.24 0.87
N TYR A 87 16.86 10.88 0.39
CA TYR A 87 16.92 11.63 -0.86
C TYR A 87 18.04 12.67 -0.76
N MET A 88 18.56 13.13 -1.91
CA MET A 88 19.35 14.36 -1.96
C MET A 88 18.66 15.39 -1.06
N GLU A 89 19.41 16.03 -0.17
CA GLU A 89 18.88 17.17 0.57
C GLU A 89 18.15 18.07 -0.42
N PRO A 90 16.92 18.52 -0.11
CA PRO A 90 16.21 19.42 -1.01
C PRO A 90 17.17 20.55 -1.35
N PRO A 91 17.36 20.88 -2.63
CA PRO A 91 18.33 21.88 -3.04
C PRO A 91 18.05 23.14 -2.22
N LYS A 92 19.06 23.61 -1.49
CA LYS A 92 18.96 24.84 -0.71
C LYS A 92 18.69 25.94 -1.71
N LEU A 93 17.43 26.40 -1.76
CA LEU A 93 17.06 27.55 -2.57
C LEU A 93 17.91 28.71 -2.06
N ASP A 94 18.74 29.27 -2.94
CA ASP A 94 19.45 30.49 -2.64
C ASP A 94 18.42 31.61 -2.52
N THR A 95 17.99 31.89 -1.28
CA THR A 95 17.07 33.00 -0.98
C THR A 95 17.72 34.36 -1.18
N SER A 96 19.03 34.43 -1.45
CA SER A 96 19.70 35.67 -1.87
C SER A 96 19.31 36.04 -3.29
N SER A 97 19.07 35.04 -4.15
CA SER A 97 18.42 35.24 -5.44
C SER A 97 16.94 35.48 -5.19
N ARG A 98 16.61 36.74 -4.95
CA ARG A 98 15.23 37.22 -5.00
C ARG A 98 14.75 36.89 -6.41
N ALA A 99 14.02 35.78 -6.59
CA ALA A 99 13.14 35.59 -7.74
C ALA A 99 12.45 36.94 -7.94
N PRO A 100 12.43 37.51 -9.16
CA PRO A 100 12.07 38.91 -9.36
C PRO A 100 10.65 39.12 -8.86
N SER A 101 10.53 39.44 -7.56
CA SER A 101 9.32 39.89 -6.94
C SER A 101 8.99 41.12 -7.73
N SER A 102 7.80 41.14 -8.33
CA SER A 102 7.15 42.29 -8.95
C SER A 102 7.94 43.59 -8.78
N ARG A 103 8.33 44.22 -9.88
CA ARG A 103 9.08 45.49 -9.90
C ARG A 103 8.39 46.62 -9.10
N ASP A 104 7.17 46.40 -8.64
CA ASP A 104 6.34 47.27 -7.82
C ASP A 104 6.64 47.10 -6.32
N ALA A 105 7.37 48.07 -5.75
CA ALA A 105 7.71 48.12 -4.33
C ALA A 105 6.47 48.04 -3.41
N GLU A 106 5.36 48.64 -3.84
CA GLU A 106 4.11 48.66 -3.08
C GLU A 106 3.50 47.25 -2.87
N VAL A 107 3.66 46.37 -3.87
CA VAL A 107 3.16 44.99 -3.79
C VAL A 107 4.01 44.17 -2.82
N ALA A 108 5.33 44.40 -2.81
CA ALA A 108 6.24 43.76 -1.87
C ALA A 108 5.94 44.16 -0.41
N ASP A 109 5.66 45.45 -0.16
CA ASP A 109 5.31 45.95 1.17
C ASP A 109 3.97 45.41 1.66
N LYS A 110 2.96 45.36 0.78
CA LYS A 110 1.65 44.75 1.10
C LYS A 110 1.79 43.26 1.44
N LEU A 111 2.62 42.52 0.69
CA LEU A 111 2.84 41.09 0.92
C LEU A 111 3.61 40.83 2.23
N ALA A 112 4.63 41.66 2.53
CA ALA A 112 5.38 41.59 3.78
C ALA A 112 4.48 41.89 5.00
N ALA A 113 3.64 42.93 4.92
CA ALA A 113 2.68 43.26 5.97
C ALA A 113 1.63 42.14 6.17
N ALA A 114 1.14 41.53 5.08
CA ALA A 114 0.22 40.40 5.15
C ALA A 114 0.87 39.17 5.81
N ALA A 115 2.14 38.89 5.49
CA ALA A 115 2.88 37.80 6.10
C ALA A 115 3.14 38.03 7.61
N ALA A 116 3.44 39.26 8.02
CA ALA A 116 3.61 39.62 9.43
C ALA A 116 2.32 39.44 10.24
N ARG A 117 1.17 39.83 9.68
CA ARG A 117 -0.15 39.62 10.33
C ARG A 117 -0.42 38.14 10.55
N ARG A 118 -0.19 37.29 9.53
CA ARG A 118 -0.38 35.83 9.66
C ARG A 118 0.51 35.22 10.74
N ARG A 119 1.76 35.67 10.85
CA ARG A 119 2.69 35.20 11.90
C ARG A 119 2.22 35.63 13.29
N ALA A 120 1.75 36.86 13.45
CA ALA A 120 1.21 37.35 14.71
C ALA A 120 -0.05 36.58 15.13
N THR A 121 -0.96 36.31 14.19
CA THR A 121 -2.15 35.48 14.45
C THR A 121 -1.76 34.06 14.84
N GLN A 122 -0.84 33.41 14.11
CA GLN A 122 -0.34 32.08 14.50
C GLN A 122 0.33 32.09 15.87
N GLN A 123 1.08 33.13 16.22
CA GLN A 123 1.71 33.23 17.53
C GLN A 123 0.69 33.44 18.66
N GLN A 124 -0.37 34.21 18.41
CA GLN A 124 -1.49 34.35 19.36
C GLN A 124 -2.29 33.05 19.50
N GLU A 125 -2.55 32.34 18.40
CA GLU A 125 -3.22 31.03 18.43
C GLU A 125 -2.38 29.99 19.19
N LEU A 126 -1.07 29.97 18.98
CA LEU A 126 -0.14 29.10 19.71
C LEU A 126 -0.02 29.47 21.20
N ALA A 127 -0.11 30.76 21.55
CA ALA A 127 -0.07 31.22 22.94
C ALA A 127 -1.37 30.89 23.67
N ASN A 128 -2.53 31.12 23.05
CA ASN A 128 -3.84 30.81 23.63
C ASN A 128 -4.07 29.30 23.75
N ALA A 129 -3.52 28.49 22.84
CA ALA A 129 -3.57 27.03 22.95
C ALA A 129 -2.71 26.46 24.10
N GLY A 130 -1.87 27.28 24.75
CA GLY A 130 -1.02 26.90 25.89
C GLY A 130 -1.56 27.30 27.26
N GLU A 131 -2.65 28.08 27.35
CA GLU A 131 -3.24 28.55 28.62
C GLU A 131 -4.44 27.73 29.12
N ASP A 132 -4.97 26.77 28.32
CA ASP A 132 -6.03 25.83 28.72
C ASP A 132 -5.46 24.46 29.16
N VAL A 133 -4.56 24.43 30.15
CA VAL A 133 -4.16 23.22 30.90
C VAL A 133 -4.10 23.49 32.40
#